data_AF-A0A972RSL3-F1
#
_entry.id   AF-A0A972RSL3-F1
#
_cell.length_a   1.000
_cell.length_b   1.000
_cell.length_c   1.000
_cell.angle_alpha   90.00
_cell.angle_beta   90.00
_cell.angle_gamma   90.00
#
_symmetry.space_group_name_H-M   'P 1'
#
loop_
_entity.id
_entity.type
_entity.pdbx_description
1 polymer ?
#
loop_
_entity_poly.entity_id
_entity_poly.type
_entity_poly.pdbx_seq_one_letter_code
_entity_poly.pdbx_strand_id
1 'polypeptide(L)'
;MRWLDLFRFPPERRKAIWGWVMYDWANSAFATTVMVAVLPVYYHAIAAPVLGDTRTTAYWGYTASTALLIVALLTPVLGAIADQKGRKKHFLTAFALLGMFGTALLYFVYTGDWLKASIFYIIGNVGFAAANVFYDALLPHIAREDEVDIVSTLGYAMGYLGGGILLAIN
;
A
#
# COMPACT_ATOMS: atom_id res chain seq x y z
N MET A 1 20.94 20.34 3.74
CA MET A 1 19.87 20.11 2.74
C MET A 1 20.37 19.07 1.73
N ARG A 2 20.10 17.78 1.98
CA ARG A 2 20.70 16.59 1.34
C ARG A 2 20.01 16.18 0.01
N TRP A 3 19.35 17.11 -0.70
CA TRP A 3 18.55 16.82 -1.89
C TRP A 3 19.29 17.04 -3.22
N LEU A 4 20.29 17.92 -3.25
CA LEU A 4 21.19 18.14 -4.41
C LEU A 4 22.05 16.91 -4.74
N ASP A 5 22.15 16.06 -3.75
CA ASP A 5 22.67 14.72 -3.72
C ASP A 5 21.86 13.68 -4.54
N LEU A 6 20.81 14.09 -5.24
CA LEU A 6 20.16 13.25 -6.26
C LEU A 6 20.86 13.31 -7.61
N PHE A 7 21.68 14.34 -7.84
CA PHE A 7 22.45 14.50 -9.08
C PHE A 7 23.78 13.74 -9.08
N ARG A 8 24.17 13.15 -7.94
CA ARG A 8 25.35 12.26 -7.83
C ARG A 8 25.10 10.84 -8.33
N PHE A 9 23.84 10.44 -8.56
CA PHE A 9 23.55 9.11 -9.09
C PHE A 9 23.78 9.04 -10.60
N PRO A 10 24.41 7.97 -11.12
CA PRO A 10 24.53 7.73 -12.55
C PRO A 10 23.16 7.73 -13.25
N PRO A 11 23.07 8.18 -14.52
CA PRO A 11 21.80 8.27 -15.25
C PRO A 11 21.00 6.96 -15.28
N GLU A 12 21.65 5.79 -15.43
CA GLU A 12 20.94 4.50 -15.40
C GLU A 12 20.32 4.17 -14.05
N ARG A 13 20.99 4.50 -12.94
CA ARG A 13 20.50 4.26 -11.57
C ARG A 13 19.41 5.25 -11.17
N ARG A 14 19.50 6.49 -11.66
CA ARG A 14 18.51 7.53 -11.42
C ARG A 14 17.11 7.10 -11.86
N LYS A 15 16.98 6.45 -13.03
CA LYS A 15 15.68 5.93 -13.50
C LYS A 15 15.10 4.89 -12.54
N ALA A 16 15.92 3.98 -12.03
CA ALA A 16 15.48 2.95 -11.08
C ALA A 16 15.07 3.54 -9.73
N ILE A 17 15.85 4.50 -9.22
CA ILE A 17 15.55 5.23 -7.96
C ILE A 17 14.23 5.99 -8.10
N TRP A 18 14.04 6.77 -9.17
CA TRP A 18 12.80 7.50 -9.37
C TRP A 18 11.60 6.57 -9.59
N GLY A 19 11.77 5.43 -10.26
CA GLY A 19 10.72 4.43 -10.37
C GLY A 19 10.30 3.87 -9.02
N TRP A 20 11.25 3.65 -8.11
CA TRP A 20 10.97 3.23 -6.73
C TRP A 20 10.27 4.34 -5.93
N VAL A 21 10.79 5.56 -5.96
CA VAL A 21 10.18 6.73 -5.29
C VAL A 21 8.75 7.02 -5.78
N MET A 22 8.50 6.90 -7.09
CA MET A 22 7.16 7.08 -7.66
C MET A 22 6.19 5.95 -7.28
N TYR A 23 6.71 4.75 -7.01
CA TYR A 23 5.89 3.68 -6.44
C TYR A 23 5.45 4.05 -5.03
N ASP A 24 6.34 4.57 -4.18
CA ASP A 24 5.98 5.07 -2.83
C ASP A 24 4.86 6.12 -2.86
N TRP A 25 5.02 7.09 -3.77
CA TRP A 25 4.01 8.12 -4.04
C TRP A 25 2.65 7.52 -4.39
N ALA A 26 2.62 6.60 -5.35
CA ALA A 26 1.37 5.99 -5.81
C ALA A 26 0.73 5.11 -4.72
N ASN A 27 1.54 4.32 -4.03
CA ASN A 27 1.12 3.43 -2.96
C ASN A 27 0.51 4.20 -1.77
N SER A 28 1.05 5.37 -1.46
CA SER A 28 0.56 6.24 -0.38
C SER A 28 -0.89 6.68 -0.59
N ALA A 29 -1.36 6.78 -1.83
CA ALA A 29 -2.77 7.06 -2.13
C ALA A 29 -3.72 6.00 -1.55
N PHE A 30 -3.34 4.72 -1.62
CA PHE A 30 -4.14 3.65 -1.03
C PHE A 30 -4.14 3.75 0.49
N ALA A 31 -2.99 3.99 1.11
CA ALA A 31 -2.88 4.14 2.56
C ALA A 31 -3.73 5.31 3.08
N THR A 32 -3.63 6.50 2.47
CA THR A 32 -4.36 7.68 2.95
C THR A 32 -5.86 7.60 2.63
N THR A 33 -6.23 7.19 1.42
CA THR A 33 -7.63 7.20 0.97
C THR A 33 -8.38 5.96 1.43
N VAL A 34 -7.85 4.77 1.12
CA VAL A 34 -8.58 3.51 1.35
C VAL A 34 -8.44 3.07 2.79
N MET A 35 -7.25 3.11 3.38
CA MET A 35 -7.11 2.57 4.74
C MET A 35 -7.63 3.53 5.83
N VAL A 36 -7.43 4.84 5.65
CA VAL A 36 -7.62 5.80 6.75
C VAL A 36 -8.79 6.75 6.54
N ALA A 37 -8.91 7.42 5.38
CA ALA A 37 -9.83 8.54 5.25
C ALA A 37 -11.22 8.15 4.73
N VAL A 38 -11.29 7.51 3.56
CA VAL A 38 -12.54 7.37 2.81
C VAL A 38 -13.23 6.06 3.13
N LEU A 39 -12.52 4.92 3.11
CA LEU A 39 -13.20 3.64 3.26
C LEU A 39 -13.83 3.42 4.64
N PRO A 40 -13.23 3.81 5.78
CA PRO A 40 -13.90 3.67 7.07
C PRO A 40 -15.23 4.44 7.13
N VAL A 41 -15.25 5.65 6.56
CA VAL A 41 -16.46 6.49 6.46
C VAL A 41 -17.47 5.86 5.51
N TYR A 42 -17.04 5.41 4.33
CA TYR A 42 -17.87 4.70 3.36
C TYR A 42 -18.46 3.41 3.94
N TYR A 43 -17.66 2.66 4.70
CA TYR A 43 -18.11 1.44 5.37
C TYR A 43 -19.23 1.76 6.34
N HIS A 44 -19.11 2.84 7.11
CA HIS A 44 -20.13 3.25 8.07
C HIS A 44 -21.39 3.82 7.42
N ALA A 45 -21.23 4.66 6.39
CA ALA A 45 -22.34 5.36 5.76
C ALA A 45 -23.11 4.52 4.72
N ILE A 46 -22.41 3.65 3.99
CA ILE A 46 -22.95 2.92 2.85
C ILE A 46 -22.93 1.41 3.08
N ALA A 47 -21.78 0.83 3.44
CA ALA A 47 -21.67 -0.63 3.47
C ALA A 47 -22.44 -1.26 4.64
N ALA A 48 -22.41 -0.67 5.84
CA ALA A 48 -22.98 -1.24 7.06
C ALA A 48 -24.06 -0.40 7.79
N PRO A 49 -24.81 0.54 7.18
CA PRO A 49 -25.73 1.43 7.91
C PRO A 49 -26.86 0.65 8.61
N VAL A 50 -27.19 -0.55 8.12
CA VAL A 50 -28.24 -1.43 8.66
C VAL A 50 -27.86 -2.12 9.98
N LEU A 51 -26.58 -2.09 10.38
CA LEU A 51 -26.10 -2.79 11.58
C LEU A 51 -26.22 -1.97 12.87
N GLY A 52 -26.37 -0.65 12.75
CA GLY A 52 -26.27 0.29 13.87
C GLY A 52 -24.82 0.57 14.30
N ASP A 53 -24.56 1.80 14.76
CA ASP A 53 -23.22 2.39 14.93
C ASP A 53 -22.23 1.49 15.70
N THR A 54 -22.67 0.90 16.81
CA THR A 54 -21.81 0.03 17.64
C THR A 54 -21.34 -1.20 16.88
N ARG A 55 -22.23 -1.88 16.15
CA ARG A 55 -21.88 -3.08 15.39
C ARG A 55 -21.07 -2.74 14.16
N THR A 56 -21.40 -1.64 13.48
CA THR A 56 -20.64 -1.13 12.33
C THR A 56 -19.19 -0.87 12.69
N THR A 57 -18.95 -0.17 13.80
CA THR A 57 -17.61 0.12 14.32
C THR A 57 -16.86 -1.18 14.67
N ALA A 58 -17.53 -2.11 15.37
CA ALA A 58 -16.94 -3.39 15.74
C ALA A 58 -16.56 -4.22 14.49
N TYR A 59 -17.43 -4.29 13.49
CA TYR A 59 -17.21 -5.09 12.28
C TYR A 59 -16.13 -4.48 11.38
N TRP A 60 -16.04 -3.15 11.31
CA TRP A 60 -14.90 -2.49 10.68
C TRP A 60 -13.59 -2.87 11.40
N GLY A 61 -13.59 -2.83 12.74
CA GLY A 61 -12.45 -3.29 13.55
C GLY A 61 -12.05 -4.73 13.23
N TYR A 62 -13.03 -5.66 13.20
CA TYR A 62 -12.77 -7.06 12.84
C TYR A 62 -12.24 -7.21 11.42
N THR A 63 -12.74 -6.42 10.48
CA THR A 63 -12.28 -6.40 9.09
C THR A 63 -10.80 -6.00 9.02
N ALA A 64 -10.44 -4.88 9.66
CA ALA A 64 -9.06 -4.40 9.70
C ALA A 64 -8.12 -5.37 10.43
N SER A 65 -8.54 -5.92 11.58
CA SER A 65 -7.76 -6.91 12.33
C SER A 65 -7.57 -8.21 11.55
N THR A 66 -8.58 -8.66 10.82
CA THR A 66 -8.49 -9.86 9.97
C THR A 66 -7.50 -9.64 8.84
N ALA A 67 -7.58 -8.49 8.15
CA ALA A 67 -6.62 -8.13 7.12
C ALA A 67 -5.18 -8.11 7.67
N LEU A 68 -4.98 -7.48 8.84
CA LEU A 68 -3.68 -7.42 9.50
C LEU A 68 -3.16 -8.80 9.90
N LEU A 69 -4.01 -9.67 10.44
CA LEU A 69 -3.64 -11.04 10.81
C LEU A 69 -3.20 -11.84 9.58
N ILE A 70 -3.94 -11.76 8.48
CA ILE A 70 -3.56 -12.43 7.22
C ILE A 70 -2.20 -11.92 6.74
N VAL A 71 -2.01 -10.60 6.73
CA VAL A 71 -0.72 -9.99 6.35
C VAL A 71 0.40 -10.48 7.26
N ALA A 72 0.22 -10.46 8.57
CA ALA A 72 1.23 -10.90 9.53
C ALA A 72 1.65 -12.37 9.36
N LEU A 73 0.72 -13.23 8.92
CA LEU A 73 1.02 -14.63 8.62
C LEU A 73 1.70 -14.81 7.26
N LEU A 74 1.36 -13.98 6.28
CA LEU A 74 1.93 -14.06 4.93
C LEU A 74 3.33 -13.43 4.83
N THR A 75 3.60 -12.34 5.55
CA THR A 75 4.84 -11.56 5.40
C THR A 75 6.13 -12.34 5.64
N PRO A 76 6.25 -13.29 6.59
CA PRO A 76 7.47 -14.09 6.75
C PRO A 76 7.75 -14.97 5.53
N VAL A 77 6.70 -15.58 4.97
CA VAL A 77 6.80 -16.43 3.77
C VAL A 77 7.16 -15.59 2.55
N LEU A 78 6.47 -14.46 2.37
CA LEU A 78 6.75 -13.53 1.27
C LEU A 78 8.15 -12.92 1.38
N GLY A 79 8.62 -12.61 2.59
CA GLY A 79 9.97 -12.15 2.86
C GLY A 79 11.03 -13.19 2.47
N ALA A 80 10.85 -14.44 2.88
CA ALA A 80 11.72 -15.54 2.47
C ALA A 80 11.71 -15.77 0.94
N ILE A 81 10.58 -15.53 0.27
CA ILE A 81 10.50 -15.54 -1.20
C ILE A 81 11.23 -14.33 -1.80
N ALA A 82 11.12 -13.17 -1.17
CA ALA A 82 11.82 -11.96 -1.60
C ALA A 82 13.34 -12.11 -1.47
N ASP A 83 13.85 -12.82 -0.46
CA ASP A 83 15.29 -13.06 -0.31
C ASP A 83 15.88 -13.91 -1.44
N GLN A 84 15.05 -14.69 -2.14
CA GLN A 84 15.46 -15.45 -3.31
C GLN A 84 15.67 -14.52 -4.52
N LYS A 85 16.85 -14.60 -5.14
CA LYS A 85 17.19 -13.77 -6.29
C LYS A 85 16.33 -14.17 -7.51
N GLY A 86 15.63 -13.20 -8.12
CA GLY A 86 15.20 -13.31 -9.52
C GLY A 86 13.79 -12.86 -9.90
N ARG A 87 12.85 -12.62 -8.96
CA ARG A 87 11.43 -12.35 -9.35
C ARG A 87 10.70 -11.24 -8.57
N LYS A 88 11.41 -10.46 -7.74
CA LYS A 88 10.82 -9.39 -6.90
C LYS A 88 9.87 -8.46 -7.66
N LYS A 89 10.29 -7.96 -8.82
CA LYS A 89 9.45 -7.07 -9.65
C LYS A 89 8.16 -7.73 -10.12
N HIS A 90 8.19 -9.02 -10.48
CA HIS A 90 7.00 -9.75 -10.89
C HIS A 90 6.02 -9.90 -9.73
N PHE A 91 6.50 -10.26 -8.54
CA PHE A 91 5.64 -10.35 -7.36
C PHE A 91 5.09 -8.99 -6.94
N LEU A 92 5.92 -7.94 -6.95
CA LEU A 92 5.50 -6.56 -6.74
C LEU A 92 4.32 -6.20 -7.64
N THR A 93 4.46 -6.41 -8.96
CA THR A 93 3.38 -6.11 -9.91
C THR A 93 2.14 -6.96 -9.67
N ALA A 94 2.29 -8.26 -9.40
CA ALA A 94 1.14 -9.15 -9.16
C ALA A 94 0.34 -8.73 -7.91
N PHE A 95 1.02 -8.41 -6.80
CA PHE A 95 0.35 -7.99 -5.58
C PHE A 95 -0.18 -6.55 -5.66
N ALA A 96 0.50 -5.65 -6.37
CA ALA A 96 -0.05 -4.33 -6.67
C ALA A 96 -1.34 -4.42 -7.50
N LEU A 97 -1.38 -5.30 -8.51
CA LEU A 97 -2.60 -5.59 -9.27
C LEU A 97 -3.69 -6.20 -8.40
N LEU A 98 -3.37 -7.08 -7.46
CA LEU A 98 -4.33 -7.61 -6.50
C LEU A 98 -4.92 -6.49 -5.62
N GLY A 99 -4.07 -5.58 -5.14
CA GLY A 99 -4.48 -4.42 -4.35
C GLY A 99 -5.43 -3.49 -5.13
N MET A 100 -5.03 -3.15 -6.36
CA MET A 100 -5.85 -2.35 -7.28
C MET A 100 -7.19 -3.05 -7.60
N PHE A 101 -7.17 -4.35 -7.84
CA PHE A 101 -8.37 -5.12 -8.11
C PHE A 101 -9.32 -5.14 -6.91
N GLY A 102 -8.83 -5.40 -5.70
CA GLY A 102 -9.62 -5.31 -4.48
C GLY A 102 -10.24 -3.92 -4.27
N THR A 103 -9.48 -2.87 -4.56
CA THR A 103 -9.98 -1.48 -4.51
C THR A 103 -11.06 -1.23 -5.56
N ALA A 104 -10.85 -1.67 -6.80
CA ALA A 104 -11.81 -1.50 -7.89
C ALA A 104 -13.12 -2.24 -7.62
N LEU A 105 -13.06 -3.41 -6.96
CA LEU A 105 -14.25 -4.17 -6.58
C LEU A 105 -15.16 -3.44 -5.58
N LEU A 106 -14.64 -2.47 -4.82
CA LEU A 106 -15.45 -1.64 -3.93
C LEU A 106 -16.53 -0.84 -4.68
N TYR A 107 -16.35 -0.60 -5.98
CA TYR A 107 -17.39 -0.01 -6.83
C TYR A 107 -18.71 -0.80 -6.82
N PHE A 108 -18.64 -2.13 -6.65
CA PHE A 108 -19.81 -3.01 -6.64
C PHE A 108 -20.43 -3.22 -5.25
N VAL A 109 -19.99 -2.45 -4.25
CA VAL A 109 -20.57 -2.49 -2.91
C VAL A 109 -21.77 -1.54 -2.89
N TYR A 110 -22.93 -2.07 -2.51
CA TYR A 110 -24.16 -1.30 -2.34
C TYR A 110 -24.54 -1.17 -0.87
N THR A 111 -25.62 -0.44 -0.61
CA THR A 111 -26.09 -0.19 0.76
C THR A 111 -26.38 -1.51 1.48
N GLY A 112 -25.73 -1.72 2.63
CA GLY A 112 -25.89 -2.93 3.45
C GLY A 112 -24.96 -4.10 3.09
N ASP A 113 -24.13 -3.98 2.03
CA ASP A 113 -23.17 -5.01 1.59
C ASP A 113 -21.86 -5.01 2.43
N TRP A 114 -21.96 -4.87 3.75
CA TRP A 114 -20.80 -4.76 4.64
C TRP A 114 -19.81 -5.92 4.49
N LEU A 115 -20.30 -7.15 4.33
CA LEU A 115 -19.44 -8.32 4.17
C LEU A 115 -18.65 -8.27 2.86
N LYS A 116 -19.25 -7.81 1.76
CA LYS A 116 -18.54 -7.63 0.48
C LYS A 116 -17.47 -6.56 0.62
N ALA A 117 -17.80 -5.44 1.26
CA ALA A 117 -16.85 -4.36 1.56
C ALA A 117 -15.67 -4.87 2.37
N SER A 118 -15.92 -5.69 3.41
CA SER A 118 -14.87 -6.30 4.21
C SER A 118 -13.96 -7.20 3.40
N ILE A 119 -14.52 -8.10 2.58
CA ILE A 119 -13.75 -9.03 1.75
C ILE A 119 -12.89 -8.26 0.73
N PHE A 120 -13.45 -7.28 0.04
CA PHE A 120 -12.73 -6.49 -0.96
C PHE A 120 -11.64 -5.64 -0.34
N TYR A 121 -11.90 -5.04 0.83
CA TYR A 121 -10.86 -4.36 1.60
C TYR A 121 -9.74 -5.31 2.01
N ILE A 122 -10.06 -6.50 2.53
CA ILE A 122 -9.05 -7.48 2.94
C ILE A 122 -8.17 -7.87 1.74
N ILE A 123 -8.77 -8.15 0.57
CA ILE A 123 -8.03 -8.43 -0.67
C ILE A 123 -7.12 -7.24 -1.04
N GLY A 124 -7.67 -6.03 -1.01
CA GLY A 124 -6.95 -4.79 -1.30
C GLY A 124 -5.74 -4.60 -0.37
N ASN A 125 -5.96 -4.75 0.94
CA ASN A 125 -4.96 -4.55 1.98
C ASN A 125 -3.87 -5.63 1.95
N VAL A 126 -4.24 -6.89 1.70
CA VAL A 126 -3.28 -7.98 1.52
C VAL A 126 -2.42 -7.74 0.28
N GLY A 127 -3.03 -7.36 -0.85
CA GLY A 127 -2.30 -6.99 -2.07
C GLY A 127 -1.33 -5.84 -1.83
N PHE A 128 -1.80 -4.75 -1.22
CA PHE A 128 -0.97 -3.61 -0.82
C PHE A 128 0.22 -4.03 0.06
N ALA A 129 -0.03 -4.74 1.16
CA ALA A 129 1.01 -5.10 2.11
C ALA A 129 2.02 -6.09 1.51
N ALA A 130 1.55 -7.10 0.75
CA ALA A 130 2.41 -8.04 0.07
C ALA A 130 3.28 -7.34 -1.00
N ALA A 131 2.72 -6.38 -1.74
CA ALA A 131 3.47 -5.59 -2.70
C ALA A 131 4.59 -4.78 -2.02
N ASN A 132 4.31 -4.20 -0.84
CA ASN A 132 5.31 -3.47 -0.06
C ASN A 132 6.50 -4.34 0.37
N VAL A 133 6.28 -5.61 0.74
CA VAL A 133 7.38 -6.54 1.05
C VAL A 133 8.37 -6.66 -0.11
N PHE A 134 7.87 -6.82 -1.34
CA PHE A 134 8.75 -6.93 -2.52
C PHE A 134 9.33 -5.59 -2.96
N TYR A 135 8.60 -4.49 -2.75
CA TYR A 135 9.06 -3.13 -2.99
C TYR A 135 10.26 -2.77 -2.11
N ASP A 136 10.18 -3.03 -0.80
CA ASP A 136 11.27 -2.78 0.15
C ASP A 136 12.48 -3.67 -0.18
N ALA A 137 12.24 -4.94 -0.55
CA ALA A 137 13.29 -5.85 -0.94
C ALA A 137 14.04 -5.46 -2.23
N LEU A 138 13.51 -4.52 -3.03
CA LEU A 138 14.19 -3.97 -4.22
C LEU A 138 15.17 -2.85 -3.85
N LEU A 139 15.03 -2.21 -2.68
CA LEU A 139 15.86 -1.07 -2.29
C LEU A 139 17.38 -1.38 -2.31
N PRO A 140 17.86 -2.51 -1.77
CA PRO A 140 19.29 -2.87 -1.85
C PRO A 140 19.80 -3.16 -3.27
N HIS A 141 18.90 -3.29 -4.26
CA HIS A 141 19.28 -3.52 -5.66
C HIS A 141 19.41 -2.21 -6.45
N ILE A 142 18.83 -1.12 -5.95
CA ILE A 142 18.82 0.20 -6.61
C ILE A 142 19.73 1.21 -5.92
N ALA A 143 19.95 1.06 -4.60
CA ALA A 143 20.80 1.90 -3.77
C ALA A 143 22.00 1.08 -3.25
N ARG A 144 23.19 1.70 -3.21
CA ARG A 144 24.36 1.14 -2.49
C ARG A 144 24.13 1.30 -0.99
N GLU A 145 24.84 0.52 -0.17
CA GLU A 145 24.69 0.55 1.30
C GLU A 145 24.80 1.96 1.89
N ASP A 146 25.69 2.81 1.37
CA ASP A 146 25.89 4.20 1.80
C ASP A 146 24.81 5.18 1.31
N GLU A 147 23.94 4.73 0.39
CA GLU A 147 22.90 5.53 -0.26
C GLU A 147 21.48 5.13 0.16
N VAL A 148 21.30 3.94 0.76
CA VAL A 148 20.00 3.37 1.17
C VAL A 148 19.18 4.37 1.98
N ASP A 149 19.79 4.98 3.01
CA ASP A 149 19.11 5.92 3.91
C ASP A 149 18.53 7.11 3.17
N ILE A 150 19.30 7.67 2.22
CA ILE A 150 18.90 8.87 1.48
C ILE A 150 17.82 8.53 0.45
N VAL A 151 17.93 7.39 -0.24
CA VAL A 151 16.91 6.95 -1.20
C VAL A 151 15.61 6.60 -0.47
N SER A 152 15.70 5.91 0.66
CA SER A 152 14.54 5.58 1.50
C SER A 152 13.84 6.84 2.03
N THR A 153 14.61 7.78 2.60
CA THR A 153 14.07 9.06 3.10
C THR A 153 13.40 9.86 2.00
N LEU A 154 13.96 9.87 0.78
CA LEU A 154 13.34 10.51 -0.37
C LEU A 154 12.03 9.84 -0.76
N GLY A 155 12.01 8.51 -0.84
CA GLY A 155 10.80 7.73 -1.11
C GLY A 155 9.71 8.13 -0.14
N TYR A 156 9.98 7.99 1.15
CA TYR A 156 9.05 8.31 2.22
C TYR A 156 8.55 9.76 2.17
N ALA A 157 9.44 10.74 1.97
CA ALA A 157 9.06 12.15 1.87
C ALA A 157 8.12 12.40 0.68
N MET A 158 8.42 11.80 -0.47
CA MET A 158 7.56 11.88 -1.66
C MET A 158 6.24 11.13 -1.45
N GLY A 159 6.25 9.97 -0.81
CA GLY A 159 5.06 9.22 -0.39
C GLY A 159 4.09 10.08 0.40
N TYR A 160 4.58 10.73 1.46
CA TYR A 160 3.79 11.64 2.29
C TYR A 160 3.25 12.84 1.52
N LEU A 161 4.06 13.44 0.64
CA LEU A 161 3.59 14.53 -0.22
C LEU A 161 2.46 14.07 -1.14
N GLY A 162 2.59 12.91 -1.79
CA GLY A 162 1.59 12.36 -2.68
C GLY A 162 0.30 11.99 -1.97
N GLY A 163 0.41 11.23 -0.88
CA GLY A 163 -0.73 10.85 -0.05
C GLY A 163 -1.45 12.05 0.55
N GLY A 164 -0.70 13.07 1.00
CA GLY A 164 -1.22 14.30 1.55
C GLY A 164 -1.92 15.19 0.51
N ILE A 165 -1.35 15.35 -0.69
CA ILE A 165 -1.99 16.10 -1.78
C ILE A 165 -3.30 15.44 -2.20
N LEU A 166 -3.31 14.12 -2.37
CA LEU A 166 -4.53 13.42 -2.72
C LEU A 166 -5.60 13.59 -1.63
N LEU A 167 -5.21 13.43 -0.36
CA LEU A 167 -6.12 13.60 0.76
C LEU A 167 -6.67 15.03 0.87
N ALA A 168 -5.87 16.04 0.53
CA ALA A 168 -6.32 17.44 0.53
C ALA A 168 -7.32 17.77 -0.59
N ILE A 169 -7.34 16.96 -1.66
CA ILE A 169 -8.23 17.13 -2.82
C ILE A 169 -9.49 16.26 -2.69
N ASN A 170 -9.41 15.11 -2.01
CA ASN A 170 -10.52 14.19 -1.75
C ASN A 170 -11.67 14.87 -0.97
#